data_AF-A0A9E4CI92-F1
#
_entry.id   AF-A0A9E4CI92-F1
#
_cell.length_a   1.000
_cell.length_b   1.000
_cell.length_c   1.000
_cell.angle_alpha   90.00
_cell.angle_beta   90.00
_cell.angle_gamma   90.00
#
_symmetry.space_group_name_H-M   'P 1'
#
loop_
_entity.id
_entity.type
_entity.pdbx_description
1 polymer ?
#
loop_
_entity_poly.entity_id
_entity_poly.type
_entity_poly.pdbx_seq_one_letter_code
_entity_poly.pdbx_strand_id
1 'polypeptide(L)'
;MNRIYRAILLPLIGLVLSCAIHAADSEQLVQEAWKSWAKNDQAAVEAKFREAIAKDPGNHRAYVGLAYLYGLQGKEADAWETFKHILETADNPYPYLFSAWSMVRQMHNQDRIEPDVVGFWEKLAEKADEGGVLRAMANQFLGGYFEKRGALEKSHQYYRAINAIDQWMLSGPYDNISASGFDKVFPPEREYKPGKVYEGQNGVPAKWFPIAGVRADYWIDFQRYFAQSDAVFYGNNFIYAPQDLAVQIRIGTSGSLKAFLNDELMIEYFDENNNDLDTYIVETELKKGWNRLLIKVGFSEIDRANFMVRITDAQGDPVDGLQISTAPQSYPVKPGNSFRAIPNFAERFFQQQIEAQPDHLENYALLADCYLRNDKAIEGELVLRDALKLSPNCALFHYRLIEAYSRGEKYDEIATTWERLHNLDPQIPEVLTYRFYRFVENEQMEEAEAALNRLGELRPESREWFAAALNFYSQKRQVEKIIEISRQAYEKYPDSWDFAYMEATIAIQTTRSYQRAIEIYQDQLQKNYDATILATLAEAYLQDSFF
;
A
#
# COMPACT_ATOMS: atom_id res chain seq x y z
N MET A 1 33.31 53.47 -1.65
CA MET A 1 32.40 52.33 -1.88
C MET A 1 33.09 50.97 -2.07
N ASN A 2 34.32 50.84 -2.61
CA ASN A 2 34.89 49.52 -2.97
C ASN A 2 35.48 48.62 -1.85
N ARG A 3 35.75 49.12 -0.64
CA ARG A 3 36.37 48.30 0.44
C ARG A 3 35.37 47.53 1.30
N ILE A 4 34.16 48.07 1.51
CA ILE A 4 33.12 47.44 2.33
C ILE A 4 32.46 46.28 1.57
N TYR A 5 32.24 46.41 0.26
CA TYR A 5 31.76 45.31 -0.59
C TYR A 5 32.75 44.14 -0.64
N ARG A 6 34.07 44.38 -0.72
CA ARG A 6 35.09 43.31 -0.70
C ARG A 6 35.18 42.59 0.65
N ALA A 7 35.00 43.30 1.76
CA ALA A 7 35.07 42.73 3.11
C ALA A 7 33.87 41.82 3.46
N ILE A 8 32.72 42.01 2.80
CA ILE A 8 31.54 41.14 2.94
C ILE A 8 31.53 40.05 1.86
N LEU A 9 31.97 40.34 0.62
CA LEU A 9 32.01 39.33 -0.45
C LEU A 9 33.00 38.20 -0.18
N LEU A 10 34.19 38.48 0.35
CA LEU A 10 35.22 37.45 0.58
C LEU A 10 34.80 36.35 1.58
N PRO A 11 34.24 36.67 2.76
CA PRO A 11 33.72 35.64 3.66
C PRO A 11 32.46 34.97 3.12
N LEU A 12 31.61 35.67 2.35
CA LEU A 12 30.44 35.08 1.70
C LEU A 12 30.85 34.08 0.60
N ILE A 13 31.85 34.41 -0.20
CA ILE A 13 32.43 33.53 -1.22
C ILE A 13 33.14 32.34 -0.56
N GLY A 14 33.86 32.56 0.55
CA GLY A 14 34.47 31.49 1.34
C GLY A 14 33.46 30.52 1.96
N LEU A 15 32.33 31.05 2.47
CA LEU A 15 31.24 30.25 3.01
C LEU A 15 30.52 29.44 1.91
N VAL A 16 30.25 30.06 0.76
CA VAL A 16 29.62 29.40 -0.40
C VAL A 16 30.54 28.32 -0.98
N LEU A 17 31.85 28.57 -1.10
CA LEU A 17 32.83 27.56 -1.52
C LEU A 17 32.93 26.41 -0.51
N SER A 18 32.91 26.70 0.79
CA SER A 18 32.91 25.68 1.84
C SER A 18 31.65 24.81 1.76
N CYS A 19 30.46 25.39 1.67
CA CYS A 19 29.21 24.64 1.53
C CYS A 19 29.19 23.78 0.26
N ALA A 20 29.67 24.32 -0.87
CA ALA A 20 29.74 23.57 -2.13
C ALA A 20 30.69 22.36 -2.06
N ILE A 21 31.81 22.48 -1.35
CA ILE A 21 32.74 21.36 -1.11
C ILE A 21 32.09 20.28 -0.24
N HIS A 22 31.39 20.67 0.83
CA HIS A 22 30.72 19.71 1.72
C HIS A 22 29.59 18.96 1.00
N ALA A 23 28.82 19.63 0.13
CA ALA A 23 27.80 18.99 -0.69
C ALA A 23 28.40 17.99 -1.70
N ALA A 24 29.48 18.36 -2.39
CA ALA A 24 30.16 17.46 -3.33
C ALA A 24 30.76 16.22 -2.64
N ASP A 25 31.38 16.40 -1.47
CA ASP A 25 31.87 15.29 -0.65
C ASP A 25 30.72 14.37 -0.20
N SER A 26 29.57 14.95 0.20
CA SER A 26 28.38 14.18 0.58
C SER A 26 27.88 13.32 -0.58
N GLU A 27 27.75 13.90 -1.77
CA GLU A 27 27.34 13.17 -2.97
C GLU A 27 28.29 12.00 -3.31
N GLN A 28 29.60 12.22 -3.15
CA GLN A 28 30.58 11.15 -3.34
C GLN A 28 30.39 10.03 -2.31
N LEU A 29 30.16 10.36 -1.04
CA LEU A 29 29.90 9.37 0.01
C LEU A 29 28.63 8.56 -0.27
N VAL A 30 27.58 9.18 -0.79
CA VAL A 30 26.35 8.48 -1.23
C VAL A 30 26.67 7.46 -2.31
N GLN A 31 27.42 7.84 -3.35
CA GLN A 31 27.83 6.91 -4.41
C GLN A 31 28.69 5.76 -3.86
N GLU A 32 29.59 6.05 -2.92
CA GLU A 32 30.42 5.04 -2.28
C GLU A 32 29.61 4.12 -1.35
N ALA A 33 28.57 4.62 -0.70
CA ALA A 33 27.63 3.81 0.09
C ALA A 33 26.93 2.78 -0.79
N TRP A 34 26.34 3.22 -1.92
CA TRP A 34 25.71 2.34 -2.90
C TRP A 34 26.67 1.28 -3.46
N LYS A 35 27.92 1.66 -3.76
CA LYS A 35 28.98 0.71 -4.17
C LYS A 35 29.37 -0.27 -3.06
N SER A 36 29.29 0.15 -1.79
CA SER A 36 29.59 -0.71 -0.64
C SER A 36 28.48 -1.73 -0.39
N TRP A 37 27.23 -1.39 -0.72
CA TRP A 37 26.10 -2.31 -0.64
C TRP A 37 26.31 -3.56 -1.51
N ALA A 38 26.96 -3.39 -2.67
CA ALA A 38 27.33 -4.50 -3.55
C ALA A 38 28.38 -5.47 -2.97
N LYS A 39 28.96 -5.15 -1.81
CA LYS A 39 30.04 -5.90 -1.15
C LYS A 39 29.63 -6.57 0.17
N ASN A 40 28.34 -6.59 0.52
CA ASN A 40 27.85 -7.18 1.77
C ASN A 40 28.41 -6.52 3.04
N ASP A 41 28.55 -5.20 3.04
CA ASP A 41 29.08 -4.48 4.21
C ASP A 41 28.07 -3.43 4.67
N GLN A 42 26.98 -3.89 5.30
CA GLN A 42 25.93 -3.01 5.82
C GLN A 42 26.47 -1.95 6.79
N ALA A 43 27.49 -2.29 7.60
CA ALA A 43 28.08 -1.34 8.55
C ALA A 43 28.81 -0.20 7.82
N ALA A 44 29.56 -0.52 6.77
CA ALA A 44 30.21 0.50 5.95
C ALA A 44 29.23 1.31 5.10
N VAL A 45 28.09 0.73 4.70
CA VAL A 45 27.00 1.46 4.03
C VAL A 45 26.38 2.47 5.01
N GLU A 46 26.01 2.02 6.21
CA GLU A 46 25.44 2.89 7.26
C GLU A 46 26.38 4.04 7.60
N ALA A 47 27.67 3.74 7.84
CA ALA A 47 28.66 4.74 8.19
C ALA A 47 28.79 5.83 7.11
N LYS A 48 28.81 5.45 5.84
CA LYS A 48 28.92 6.41 4.73
C LYS A 48 27.68 7.27 4.56
N PHE A 49 26.47 6.70 4.67
CA PHE A 49 25.26 7.52 4.62
C PHE A 49 25.19 8.49 5.79
N ARG A 50 25.53 8.05 7.01
CA ARG A 50 25.60 8.93 8.19
C ARG A 50 26.64 10.04 8.01
N GLU A 51 27.80 9.74 7.43
CA GLU A 51 28.83 10.75 7.13
C GLU A 51 28.37 11.73 6.05
N ALA A 52 27.71 11.25 5.00
CA ALA A 52 27.11 12.09 3.97
C ALA A 52 26.11 13.08 4.59
N ILE A 53 25.18 12.58 5.41
CA ILE A 53 24.21 13.40 6.16
C ILE A 53 24.92 14.42 7.06
N ALA A 54 26.01 14.03 7.73
CA ALA A 54 26.75 14.95 8.60
C ALA A 54 27.44 16.08 7.81
N LYS A 55 27.87 15.82 6.57
CA LYS A 55 28.46 16.84 5.68
C LYS A 55 27.40 17.72 5.02
N ASP A 56 26.28 17.13 4.62
CA ASP A 56 25.15 17.83 4.01
C ASP A 56 23.80 17.27 4.53
N PRO A 57 23.23 17.89 5.58
CA PRO A 57 21.92 17.51 6.12
C PRO A 57 20.75 17.72 5.14
N GLY A 58 20.96 18.40 4.01
CA GLY A 58 19.98 18.57 2.94
C GLY A 58 20.03 17.45 1.90
N ASN A 59 20.96 16.50 2.02
CA ASN A 59 21.15 15.44 1.02
C ASN A 59 20.12 14.32 1.18
N HIS A 60 18.92 14.49 0.61
CA HIS A 60 17.83 13.50 0.72
C HIS A 60 18.20 12.12 0.19
N ARG A 61 19.15 11.99 -0.74
CA ARG A 61 19.61 10.70 -1.25
C ARG A 61 20.21 9.83 -0.14
N ALA A 62 20.99 10.45 0.74
CA ALA A 62 21.60 9.77 1.87
C ALA A 62 20.54 9.29 2.87
N TYR A 63 19.51 10.10 3.13
CA TYR A 63 18.38 9.71 3.97
C TYR A 63 17.58 8.56 3.35
N VAL A 64 17.29 8.58 2.05
CA VAL A 64 16.60 7.46 1.37
C VAL A 64 17.40 6.17 1.49
N GLY A 65 18.69 6.21 1.16
CA GLY A 65 19.56 5.03 1.23
C GLY A 65 19.66 4.47 2.66
N LEU A 66 19.78 5.34 3.66
CA LEU A 66 19.84 4.95 5.06
C LEU A 66 18.50 4.37 5.56
N ALA A 67 17.37 4.95 5.16
CA ALA A 67 16.05 4.43 5.52
C ALA A 67 15.81 3.04 4.94
N TYR A 68 16.17 2.79 3.68
CA TYR A 68 16.11 1.45 3.08
C TYR A 68 17.04 0.46 3.78
N LEU A 69 18.24 0.89 4.19
CA LEU A 69 19.16 0.02 4.91
C LEU A 69 18.58 -0.40 6.27
N TYR A 70 18.01 0.55 7.00
CA TYR A 70 17.32 0.24 8.26
C TYR A 70 16.12 -0.67 8.05
N GLY A 71 15.38 -0.49 6.96
CA GLY A 71 14.36 -1.44 6.53
C GLY A 71 14.90 -2.86 6.37
N LEU A 72 16.00 -3.05 5.64
CA LEU A 72 16.66 -4.37 5.50
C LEU A 72 17.26 -4.92 6.80
N GLN A 73 17.48 -4.08 7.81
CA GLN A 73 17.92 -4.50 9.14
C GLN A 73 16.74 -4.79 10.08
N GLY A 74 15.50 -4.66 9.58
CA GLY A 74 14.27 -4.66 10.36
C GLY A 74 14.14 -3.47 11.32
N LYS A 75 15.05 -2.50 11.33
CA LYS A 75 15.04 -1.34 12.24
C LYS A 75 13.98 -0.31 11.82
N GLU A 76 12.71 -0.71 11.87
CA GLU A 76 11.57 0.07 11.37
C GLU A 76 11.50 1.48 11.97
N ALA A 77 11.73 1.62 13.28
CA ALA A 77 11.71 2.92 13.95
C ALA A 77 12.82 3.86 13.43
N ASP A 78 14.05 3.34 13.28
CA ASP A 78 15.16 4.12 12.73
C ASP A 78 14.94 4.46 11.26
N ALA A 79 14.37 3.51 10.49
CA ALA A 79 14.01 3.71 9.09
C ALA A 79 13.00 4.85 8.94
N TRP A 80 11.95 4.84 9.76
CA TRP A 80 10.94 5.89 9.77
C TRP A 80 11.51 7.24 10.19
N GLU A 81 12.23 7.33 11.31
CA GLU A 81 12.79 8.60 11.77
C GLU A 81 13.76 9.20 10.74
N THR A 82 14.52 8.34 10.05
CA THR A 82 15.37 8.76 8.92
C THR A 82 14.54 9.28 7.75
N PHE A 83 13.49 8.55 7.37
CA PHE A 83 12.63 8.93 6.24
C PHE A 83 11.82 10.20 6.51
N LYS A 84 11.35 10.39 7.74
CA LYS A 84 10.60 11.56 8.20
C LYS A 84 11.33 12.87 7.95
N HIS A 85 12.67 12.87 8.05
CA HIS A 85 13.48 14.05 7.71
C HIS A 85 13.29 14.50 6.25
N ILE A 86 13.10 13.57 5.31
CA ILE A 86 12.81 13.90 3.90
C ILE A 86 11.46 14.62 3.82
N LEU A 87 10.47 14.15 4.57
CA LEU A 87 9.14 14.75 4.60
C LEU A 87 9.15 16.17 5.18
N GLU A 88 10.07 16.45 6.08
CA GLU A 88 10.21 17.75 6.75
C GLU A 88 11.08 18.75 5.98
N THR A 89 11.96 18.28 5.11
CA THR A 89 13.00 19.13 4.49
C THR A 89 13.03 19.15 2.97
N ALA A 90 12.38 18.20 2.28
CA ALA A 90 12.32 18.21 0.82
C ALA A 90 11.43 19.34 0.30
N ASP A 91 11.84 20.00 -0.79
CA ASP A 91 11.04 21.02 -1.47
C ASP A 91 9.68 20.46 -1.94
N ASN A 92 9.66 19.18 -2.34
CA ASN A 92 8.47 18.43 -2.67
C ASN A 92 8.53 17.02 -2.06
N PRO A 93 7.99 16.81 -0.85
CA PRO A 93 8.08 15.53 -0.14
C PRO A 93 7.07 14.48 -0.63
N TYR A 94 6.09 14.88 -1.44
CA TYR A 94 4.93 14.05 -1.78
C TYR A 94 5.26 12.80 -2.63
N PRO A 95 6.14 12.85 -3.65
CA PRO A 95 6.54 11.65 -4.37
C PRO A 95 7.21 10.62 -3.46
N TYR A 96 8.06 11.09 -2.54
CA TYR A 96 8.71 10.22 -1.55
C TYR A 96 7.67 9.57 -0.64
N LEU A 97 6.71 10.33 -0.12
CA LEU A 97 5.65 9.78 0.73
C LEU A 97 4.80 8.73 -0.01
N PHE A 98 4.46 8.98 -1.27
CA PHE A 98 3.71 8.02 -2.09
C PHE A 98 4.48 6.72 -2.28
N SER A 99 5.79 6.83 -2.58
CA SER A 99 6.70 5.70 -2.77
C SER A 99 6.89 4.89 -1.49
N ALA A 100 7.33 5.54 -0.40
CA ALA A 100 7.66 4.87 0.86
C ALA A 100 6.44 4.57 1.73
N TRP A 101 5.23 4.58 1.17
CA TRP A 101 4.02 4.36 1.95
C TRP A 101 4.01 3.00 2.64
N SER A 102 4.66 1.97 2.09
CA SER A 102 4.80 0.67 2.77
C SER A 102 5.58 0.79 4.09
N MET A 103 6.61 1.65 4.14
CA MET A 103 7.35 1.98 5.36
C MET A 103 6.45 2.70 6.38
N VAL A 104 5.60 3.62 5.90
CA VAL A 104 4.59 4.28 6.75
C VAL A 104 3.50 3.29 7.20
N ARG A 105 3.12 2.34 6.33
CA ARG A 105 2.16 1.28 6.61
C ARG A 105 2.68 0.26 7.61
N GLN A 106 3.98 -0.03 7.64
CA GLN A 106 4.57 -0.88 8.67
C GLN A 106 4.35 -0.26 10.05
N MET A 107 4.48 1.06 10.20
CA MET A 107 4.06 1.76 11.43
C MET A 107 2.55 1.67 11.71
N HIS A 108 1.72 1.55 10.67
CA HIS A 108 0.26 1.36 10.80
C HIS A 108 -0.17 -0.04 11.19
N ASN A 109 0.62 -1.04 10.81
CA ASN A 109 0.46 -2.44 11.18
C ASN A 109 1.16 -2.78 12.50
N GLN A 110 1.77 -1.78 13.17
CA GLN A 110 2.13 -1.96 14.56
C GLN A 110 0.85 -1.96 15.40
N ASP A 111 0.73 -2.98 16.25
CA ASP A 111 -0.18 -3.12 17.40
C ASP A 111 -0.55 -1.78 18.06
N ARG A 112 0.37 -0.81 18.06
CA ARG A 112 0.15 0.58 18.46
C ARG A 112 0.66 1.56 17.40
N ILE A 113 -0.21 2.46 16.95
CA ILE A 113 0.14 3.62 16.10
C ILE A 113 0.46 4.80 17.02
N GLU A 114 1.61 5.45 16.81
CA GLU A 114 2.03 6.61 17.60
C GLU A 114 1.15 7.85 17.31
N PRO A 115 0.81 8.68 18.31
CA PRO A 115 -0.05 9.86 18.10
C PRO A 115 0.50 10.91 17.12
N ASP A 116 1.83 11.02 16.99
CA ASP A 116 2.47 11.95 16.06
C ASP A 116 2.21 11.55 14.60
N VAL A 117 2.10 10.24 14.32
CA VAL A 117 1.69 9.69 13.01
C VAL A 117 0.28 10.15 12.65
N VAL A 118 -0.67 10.12 13.59
CA VAL A 118 -2.05 10.59 13.34
C VAL A 118 -2.07 12.07 13.00
N GLY A 119 -1.35 12.90 13.77
CA GLY A 119 -1.27 14.34 13.51
C GLY A 119 -0.62 14.67 12.16
N PHE A 120 0.32 13.83 11.69
CA PHE A 120 0.86 13.92 10.35
C PHE A 120 -0.20 13.67 9.27
N TRP A 121 -1.01 12.61 9.40
CA TRP A 121 -2.10 12.33 8.47
C TRP A 121 -3.20 13.38 8.48
N GLU A 122 -3.56 13.92 9.65
CA GLU A 122 -4.56 14.99 9.76
C GLU A 122 -4.14 16.23 8.95
N LYS A 123 -2.84 16.60 9.00
CA LYS A 123 -2.30 17.69 8.16
C LYS A 123 -2.38 17.37 6.66
N LEU A 124 -2.08 16.14 6.26
CA LEU A 124 -2.17 15.72 4.86
C LEU A 124 -3.62 15.72 4.36
N ALA A 125 -4.57 15.32 5.20
CA ALA A 125 -5.99 15.33 4.89
C ALA A 125 -6.56 16.75 4.72
N GLU A 126 -5.95 17.76 5.35
CA GLU A 126 -6.27 19.17 5.12
C GLU A 126 -5.63 19.69 3.82
N LYS A 127 -4.32 19.53 3.67
CA LYS A 127 -3.57 20.03 2.50
C LYS A 127 -2.21 19.33 2.34
N ALA A 128 -2.17 18.28 1.53
CA ALA A 128 -0.95 17.60 1.12
C ALA A 128 -0.48 18.08 -0.27
N ASP A 129 -0.84 17.33 -1.31
CA ASP A 129 -0.35 17.50 -2.67
C ASP A 129 -1.23 18.42 -3.52
N GLU A 130 -0.63 19.03 -4.54
CA GLU A 130 -1.35 19.89 -5.50
C GLU A 130 -2.44 19.14 -6.26
N GLY A 131 -2.30 17.81 -6.42
CA GLY A 131 -3.25 16.97 -7.14
C GLY A 131 -4.34 16.36 -6.28
N GLY A 132 -4.31 16.48 -4.95
CA GLY A 132 -5.29 15.93 -4.02
C GLY A 132 -5.35 14.40 -3.88
N VAL A 133 -4.36 13.66 -4.41
CA VAL A 133 -4.27 12.18 -4.30
C VAL A 133 -3.90 11.78 -2.87
N LEU A 134 -2.83 12.35 -2.32
CA LEU A 134 -2.39 12.05 -0.95
C LEU A 134 -3.40 12.56 0.08
N ARG A 135 -4.07 13.68 -0.21
CA ARG A 135 -5.19 14.17 0.63
C ARG A 135 -6.29 13.12 0.74
N ALA A 136 -6.70 12.50 -0.36
CA ALA A 136 -7.73 11.47 -0.34
C ALA A 136 -7.25 10.17 0.32
N MET A 137 -6.00 9.77 0.07
CA MET A 137 -5.38 8.63 0.74
C MET A 137 -5.27 8.84 2.26
N ALA A 138 -4.93 10.06 2.72
CA ALA A 138 -4.90 10.43 4.13
C ALA A 138 -6.30 10.33 4.77
N ASN A 139 -7.34 10.80 4.07
CA ASN A 139 -8.72 10.66 4.50
C ASN A 139 -9.15 9.18 4.60
N GLN A 140 -8.79 8.33 3.63
CA GLN A 140 -9.06 6.89 3.70
C GLN A 140 -8.35 6.25 4.90
N PHE A 141 -7.08 6.59 5.11
CA PHE A 141 -6.31 6.10 6.24
C PHE A 141 -6.95 6.50 7.59
N LEU A 142 -7.25 7.80 7.78
CA LEU A 142 -7.85 8.30 9.02
C LEU A 142 -9.25 7.72 9.25
N GLY A 143 -10.04 7.55 8.20
CA GLY A 143 -11.33 6.86 8.25
C GLY A 143 -11.19 5.47 8.86
N GLY A 144 -10.28 4.64 8.34
CA GLY A 144 -10.02 3.30 8.87
C GLY A 144 -9.39 3.31 10.26
N TYR A 145 -8.52 4.26 10.54
CA TYR A 145 -7.88 4.44 11.85
C TYR A 145 -8.92 4.66 12.96
N PHE A 146 -9.88 5.58 12.74
CA PHE A 146 -10.94 5.89 13.70
C PHE A 146 -12.04 4.82 13.72
N GLU A 147 -12.33 4.17 12.59
CA GLU A 147 -13.30 3.07 12.51
C GLU A 147 -12.88 1.93 13.42
N LYS A 148 -11.64 1.48 13.28
CA LYS A 148 -11.08 0.41 14.12
C LYS A 148 -11.00 0.81 15.60
N ARG A 149 -11.13 2.08 15.98
CA ARG A 149 -11.16 2.51 17.40
C ARG A 149 -12.56 2.82 17.91
N GLY A 150 -13.60 2.44 17.16
CA GLY A 150 -15.00 2.71 17.51
C GLY A 150 -15.40 4.18 17.43
N ALA A 151 -14.53 5.07 16.94
CA ALA A 151 -14.79 6.48 16.77
C ALA A 151 -15.54 6.73 15.44
N LEU A 152 -16.70 6.08 15.29
CA LEU A 152 -17.43 5.96 14.01
C LEU A 152 -17.82 7.31 13.40
N GLU A 153 -18.21 8.30 14.21
CA GLU A 153 -18.56 9.62 13.67
C GLU A 153 -17.34 10.30 13.04
N LYS A 154 -16.18 10.28 13.73
CA LYS A 154 -14.93 10.85 13.21
C LYS A 154 -14.43 10.06 11.99
N SER A 155 -14.56 8.74 12.01
CA SER A 155 -14.28 7.87 10.87
C SER A 155 -15.11 8.26 9.63
N HIS A 156 -16.43 8.33 9.79
CA HIS A 156 -17.33 8.70 8.70
C HIS A 156 -17.11 10.13 8.21
N GLN A 157 -16.60 11.05 9.03
CA GLN A 157 -16.21 12.39 8.58
C GLN A 157 -15.05 12.32 7.57
N TYR A 158 -14.00 11.56 7.88
CA TYR A 158 -12.86 11.38 6.97
C TYR A 158 -13.26 10.60 5.71
N TYR A 159 -14.03 9.53 5.83
CA TYR A 159 -14.50 8.83 4.63
C TYR A 159 -15.37 9.72 3.74
N ARG A 160 -16.28 10.53 4.31
CA ARG A 160 -17.07 11.52 3.53
C ARG A 160 -16.19 12.54 2.82
N ALA A 161 -15.08 12.95 3.43
CA ALA A 161 -14.13 13.89 2.84
C ALA A 161 -13.36 13.33 1.63
N ILE A 162 -13.39 12.01 1.40
CA ILE A 162 -12.90 11.40 0.14
C ILE A 162 -13.75 11.89 -1.04
N ASN A 163 -15.03 12.21 -0.85
CA ASN A 163 -15.93 12.67 -1.91
C ASN A 163 -16.07 11.65 -3.07
N ALA A 164 -16.21 10.37 -2.71
CA ALA A 164 -16.47 9.29 -3.66
C ALA A 164 -17.97 9.15 -3.94
N ILE A 165 -18.32 8.67 -5.13
CA ILE A 165 -19.71 8.43 -5.53
C ILE A 165 -20.25 7.19 -4.80
N ASP A 166 -21.39 7.32 -4.13
CA ASP A 166 -22.03 6.27 -3.34
C ASP A 166 -23.31 5.68 -3.96
N GLN A 167 -23.80 6.25 -5.06
CA GLN A 167 -25.05 5.84 -5.68
C GLN A 167 -24.79 5.08 -6.99
N TRP A 168 -24.95 3.76 -6.93
CA TRP A 168 -24.68 2.86 -8.05
C TRP A 168 -25.79 1.85 -8.27
N MET A 169 -26.01 1.53 -9.55
CA MET A 169 -26.71 0.33 -9.98
C MET A 169 -25.68 -0.68 -10.46
N LEU A 170 -25.76 -1.91 -9.97
CA LEU A 170 -24.82 -2.96 -10.36
C LEU A 170 -25.47 -3.95 -11.31
N SER A 171 -24.66 -4.56 -12.18
CA SER A 171 -25.06 -5.67 -13.02
C SER A 171 -23.95 -6.69 -13.23
N GLY A 172 -24.34 -7.96 -13.31
CA GLY A 172 -23.47 -9.12 -13.42
C GLY A 172 -24.21 -10.36 -12.93
N PRO A 173 -23.54 -11.51 -12.86
CA PRO A 173 -22.20 -11.78 -13.38
C PRO A 173 -22.22 -12.03 -14.90
N TYR A 174 -21.14 -11.67 -15.59
CA TYR A 174 -20.88 -12.00 -17.01
C TYR A 174 -19.60 -12.82 -17.13
N ASP A 175 -19.44 -13.66 -18.16
CA ASP A 175 -18.26 -14.54 -18.29
C ASP A 175 -16.93 -13.76 -18.36
N ASN A 176 -15.93 -14.19 -17.59
CA ASN A 176 -14.55 -13.69 -17.65
C ASN A 176 -13.49 -14.79 -17.47
N ILE A 177 -13.75 -16.02 -17.92
CA ILE A 177 -12.78 -17.12 -17.78
C ILE A 177 -11.47 -16.71 -18.48
N SER A 178 -10.35 -16.73 -17.74
CA SER A 178 -9.02 -16.32 -18.23
C SER A 178 -9.04 -14.95 -18.92
N ALA A 179 -9.59 -13.94 -18.23
CA ALA A 179 -9.75 -12.56 -18.67
C ALA A 179 -10.53 -12.35 -19.99
N SER A 180 -11.20 -13.38 -20.51
CA SER A 180 -11.89 -13.32 -21.82
C SER A 180 -13.07 -12.34 -21.89
N GLY A 181 -13.57 -11.89 -20.74
CA GLY A 181 -14.67 -10.94 -20.62
C GLY A 181 -14.24 -9.49 -20.86
N PHE A 182 -12.94 -9.19 -20.79
CA PHE A 182 -12.42 -7.83 -20.87
C PHE A 182 -12.82 -7.11 -22.18
N ASP A 183 -12.54 -7.72 -23.33
CA ASP A 183 -12.88 -7.14 -24.64
C ASP A 183 -14.28 -7.50 -25.15
N LYS A 184 -14.94 -8.47 -24.49
CA LYS A 184 -16.30 -8.86 -24.85
C LYS A 184 -17.27 -7.74 -24.49
N VAL A 185 -18.00 -7.24 -25.50
CA VAL A 185 -19.02 -6.20 -25.31
C VAL A 185 -20.30 -6.84 -24.77
N PHE A 186 -20.60 -6.63 -23.50
CA PHE A 186 -21.84 -7.10 -22.88
C PHE A 186 -22.98 -6.06 -23.01
N PRO A 187 -24.25 -6.47 -22.82
CA PRO A 187 -25.40 -5.57 -22.98
C PRO A 187 -25.33 -4.24 -22.19
N PRO A 188 -24.82 -4.19 -20.94
CA PRO A 188 -24.66 -2.93 -20.18
C PRO A 188 -23.91 -1.81 -20.92
N GLU A 189 -22.97 -2.16 -21.80
CA GLU A 189 -22.19 -1.19 -22.61
C GLU A 189 -23.02 -0.56 -23.73
N ARG A 190 -24.15 -1.18 -24.10
CA ARG A 190 -25.01 -0.73 -25.22
C ARG A 190 -26.32 -0.11 -24.77
N GLU A 191 -26.80 -0.48 -23.58
CA GLU A 191 -28.09 0.00 -23.07
C GLU A 191 -28.14 -0.02 -21.54
N TYR A 192 -28.92 0.90 -20.97
CA TYR A 192 -29.32 0.88 -19.57
C TYR A 192 -30.82 0.61 -19.44
N LYS A 193 -31.20 -0.63 -19.15
CA LYS A 193 -32.60 -1.06 -18.99
C LYS A 193 -32.78 -1.79 -17.66
N PRO A 194 -33.06 -1.09 -16.54
CA PRO A 194 -33.09 -1.69 -15.21
C PRO A 194 -34.02 -2.90 -15.03
N GLY A 195 -35.14 -2.92 -15.75
CA GLY A 195 -36.12 -4.02 -15.69
C GLY A 195 -35.79 -5.22 -16.61
N LYS A 196 -34.71 -5.17 -17.39
CA LYS A 196 -34.36 -6.23 -18.33
C LYS A 196 -33.44 -7.26 -17.66
N VAL A 197 -33.69 -8.53 -17.97
CA VAL A 197 -32.82 -9.65 -17.62
C VAL A 197 -31.95 -10.00 -18.83
N TYR A 198 -30.67 -10.16 -18.57
CA TYR A 198 -29.64 -10.52 -19.55
C TYR A 198 -29.13 -11.94 -19.29
N GLU A 199 -28.58 -12.56 -20.33
CA GLU A 199 -27.78 -13.77 -20.19
C GLU A 199 -26.49 -13.40 -19.45
N GLY A 200 -26.26 -14.08 -18.33
CA GLY A 200 -25.04 -13.92 -17.53
C GLY A 200 -24.24 -15.23 -17.47
N GLN A 201 -23.22 -15.23 -16.63
CA GLN A 201 -22.23 -16.30 -16.51
C GLN A 201 -22.89 -17.64 -16.15
N ASN A 202 -22.55 -18.71 -16.88
CA ASN A 202 -23.01 -20.09 -16.59
C ASN A 202 -24.54 -20.22 -16.40
N GLY A 203 -25.33 -19.42 -17.11
CA GLY A 203 -26.80 -19.43 -17.02
C GLY A 203 -27.35 -18.68 -15.80
N VAL A 204 -26.51 -18.06 -14.96
CA VAL A 204 -26.95 -17.14 -13.91
C VAL A 204 -27.45 -15.86 -14.57
N PRO A 205 -28.72 -15.46 -14.42
CA PRO A 205 -29.23 -14.28 -15.10
C PRO A 205 -28.62 -12.98 -14.54
N ALA A 206 -28.09 -12.14 -15.42
CA ALA A 206 -27.61 -10.82 -15.06
C ALA A 206 -28.76 -9.79 -15.12
N LYS A 207 -28.88 -8.94 -14.10
CA LYS A 207 -29.88 -7.87 -14.03
C LYS A 207 -29.29 -6.64 -13.37
N TRP A 208 -29.93 -5.50 -13.54
CA TRP A 208 -29.59 -4.30 -12.79
C TRP A 208 -30.29 -4.30 -11.43
N PHE A 209 -29.58 -3.90 -10.38
CA PHE A 209 -30.19 -3.66 -9.07
C PHE A 209 -29.49 -2.50 -8.35
N PRO A 210 -30.21 -1.73 -7.52
CA PRO A 210 -29.60 -0.73 -6.66
C PRO A 210 -28.88 -1.41 -5.50
N ILE A 211 -27.73 -0.85 -5.09
CA ILE A 211 -27.10 -1.29 -3.84
C ILE A 211 -27.86 -0.75 -2.63
N ALA A 212 -28.10 -1.60 -1.64
CA ALA A 212 -28.87 -1.25 -0.44
C ALA A 212 -28.09 -0.34 0.53
N GLY A 213 -26.76 -0.38 0.48
CA GLY A 213 -25.86 0.45 1.26
C GLY A 213 -24.43 0.27 0.77
N VAL A 214 -23.67 1.36 0.79
CA VAL A 214 -22.23 1.36 0.51
C VAL A 214 -21.47 1.10 1.80
N ARG A 215 -20.30 0.46 1.68
CA ARG A 215 -19.33 0.43 2.78
C ARG A 215 -19.00 1.85 3.23
N ALA A 216 -18.68 2.04 4.51
CA ALA A 216 -18.32 3.35 5.04
C ALA A 216 -17.12 3.98 4.31
N ASP A 217 -16.21 3.17 3.77
CA ASP A 217 -15.04 3.58 3.00
C ASP A 217 -15.31 3.83 1.51
N TYR A 218 -16.57 3.80 1.07
CA TYR A 218 -17.02 4.10 -0.30
C TYR A 218 -16.53 3.16 -1.41
N TRP A 219 -15.77 2.10 -1.10
CA TRP A 219 -15.44 1.08 -2.09
C TRP A 219 -16.67 0.25 -2.45
N ILE A 220 -16.92 0.09 -3.75
CA ILE A 220 -17.97 -0.77 -4.28
C ILE A 220 -17.38 -2.15 -4.52
N ASP A 221 -17.67 -3.07 -3.60
CA ASP A 221 -17.13 -4.43 -3.58
C ASP A 221 -18.15 -5.41 -4.18
N PHE A 222 -17.85 -5.91 -5.38
CA PHE A 222 -18.77 -6.79 -6.11
C PHE A 222 -19.01 -8.11 -5.36
N GLN A 223 -18.01 -8.62 -4.64
CA GLN A 223 -18.11 -9.90 -3.93
C GLN A 223 -19.08 -9.87 -2.74
N ARG A 224 -19.53 -8.68 -2.32
CA ARG A 224 -20.63 -8.54 -1.35
C ARG A 224 -22.02 -8.78 -1.94
N TYR A 225 -22.16 -8.66 -3.26
CA TYR A 225 -23.44 -8.74 -3.97
C TYR A 225 -23.52 -9.95 -4.91
N PHE A 226 -22.36 -10.50 -5.29
CA PHE A 226 -22.24 -11.63 -6.20
C PHE A 226 -21.38 -12.72 -5.56
N ALA A 227 -21.83 -13.98 -5.68
CA ALA A 227 -21.08 -15.13 -5.20
C ALA A 227 -20.13 -15.71 -6.27
N GLN A 228 -20.21 -15.21 -7.51
CA GLN A 228 -19.46 -15.72 -8.65
C GLN A 228 -18.05 -15.12 -8.73
N SER A 229 -17.08 -15.99 -9.03
CA SER A 229 -15.72 -15.64 -9.46
C SER A 229 -15.61 -15.61 -10.99
N ASP A 230 -14.44 -15.21 -11.50
CA ASP A 230 -14.10 -15.33 -12.93
C ASP A 230 -15.12 -14.62 -13.82
N ALA A 231 -15.51 -13.43 -13.38
CA ALA A 231 -16.65 -12.71 -13.92
C ALA A 231 -16.37 -11.22 -14.15
N VAL A 232 -17.13 -10.67 -15.09
CA VAL A 232 -17.26 -9.23 -15.34
C VAL A 232 -18.50 -8.69 -14.64
N PHE A 233 -18.36 -7.51 -14.07
CA PHE A 233 -19.42 -6.74 -13.42
C PHE A 233 -19.43 -5.31 -13.92
N TYR A 234 -20.59 -4.67 -13.78
CA TYR A 234 -20.80 -3.29 -14.17
C TYR A 234 -21.36 -2.46 -13.01
N GLY A 235 -20.88 -1.23 -12.90
CA GLY A 235 -21.48 -0.17 -12.09
C GLY A 235 -21.97 0.97 -12.98
N ASN A 236 -23.21 1.40 -12.83
CA ASN A 236 -23.80 2.50 -13.60
C ASN A 236 -24.35 3.61 -12.70
N ASN A 237 -24.10 4.87 -13.07
CA ASN A 237 -24.80 6.03 -12.54
C ASN A 237 -25.03 7.10 -13.62
N PHE A 238 -25.74 8.17 -13.24
CA PHE A 238 -25.88 9.40 -14.01
C PHE A 238 -25.46 10.60 -13.19
N ILE A 239 -24.74 11.52 -13.82
CA ILE A 239 -24.18 12.73 -13.21
C ILE A 239 -24.78 13.94 -13.90
N TYR A 240 -25.54 14.75 -13.16
CA TYR A 240 -26.02 16.04 -13.64
C TYR A 240 -24.93 17.09 -13.48
N ALA A 241 -24.65 17.84 -14.54
CA ALA A 241 -23.81 19.02 -14.53
C ALA A 241 -24.65 20.27 -14.86
N PRO A 242 -24.59 21.36 -14.07
CA PRO A 242 -25.38 22.57 -14.30
C PRO A 242 -24.97 23.33 -15.58
N GLN A 243 -23.74 23.10 -16.02
CA GLN A 243 -23.12 23.66 -17.23
C GLN A 243 -22.09 22.67 -17.75
N ASP A 244 -21.44 22.99 -18.86
CA ASP A 244 -20.27 22.26 -19.31
C ASP A 244 -19.14 22.47 -18.28
N LEU A 245 -18.59 21.38 -17.76
CA LEU A 245 -17.60 21.39 -16.67
C LEU A 245 -16.39 20.55 -17.06
N ALA A 246 -15.20 21.15 -17.03
CA ALA A 246 -13.95 20.41 -17.04
C ALA A 246 -13.76 19.71 -15.69
N VAL A 247 -13.52 18.41 -15.72
CA VAL A 247 -13.40 17.58 -14.52
C VAL A 247 -12.28 16.55 -14.69
N GLN A 248 -11.87 15.96 -13.58
CA GLN A 248 -11.12 14.73 -13.54
C GLN A 248 -12.01 13.62 -12.99
N ILE A 249 -12.13 12.53 -13.74
CA ILE A 249 -12.71 11.28 -13.24
C ILE A 249 -11.56 10.43 -12.72
N ARG A 250 -11.62 10.10 -11.43
CA ARG A 250 -10.56 9.38 -10.71
C ARG A 250 -11.07 8.04 -10.24
N ILE A 251 -10.33 6.98 -10.54
CA ILE A 251 -10.76 5.60 -10.34
C ILE A 251 -9.65 4.83 -9.63
N GLY A 252 -10.05 4.12 -8.57
CA GLY A 252 -9.31 2.99 -8.01
C GLY A 252 -10.07 1.70 -8.26
N THR A 253 -9.38 0.57 -8.36
CA THR A 253 -10.00 -0.73 -8.67
C THR A 253 -9.15 -1.90 -8.19
N SER A 254 -9.83 -2.98 -7.79
CA SER A 254 -9.29 -4.34 -7.89
C SER A 254 -9.89 -5.00 -9.13
N GLY A 255 -9.04 -5.49 -10.01
CA GLY A 255 -9.41 -6.16 -11.27
C GLY A 255 -9.06 -5.33 -12.50
N SER A 256 -9.42 -5.85 -13.66
CA SER A 256 -9.33 -5.12 -14.93
C SER A 256 -10.35 -3.98 -14.95
N LEU A 257 -10.12 -2.94 -15.74
CA LEU A 257 -10.98 -1.76 -15.79
C LEU A 257 -11.32 -1.38 -17.23
N LYS A 258 -12.60 -1.12 -17.50
CA LYS A 258 -13.01 -0.17 -18.54
C LYS A 258 -13.98 0.84 -17.95
N ALA A 259 -13.82 2.12 -18.27
CA ALA A 259 -14.78 3.14 -17.89
C ALA A 259 -15.26 3.90 -19.13
N PHE A 260 -16.55 4.21 -19.14
CA PHE A 260 -17.22 4.87 -20.24
C PHE A 260 -17.95 6.10 -19.74
N LEU A 261 -17.77 7.23 -20.42
CA LEU A 261 -18.54 8.45 -20.20
C LEU A 261 -19.39 8.71 -21.43
N ASN A 262 -20.70 8.84 -21.25
CA ASN A 262 -21.64 9.10 -22.35
C ASN A 262 -21.55 8.07 -23.49
N ASP A 263 -21.35 6.81 -23.12
CA ASP A 263 -21.16 5.65 -24.02
C ASP A 263 -19.89 5.73 -24.91
N GLU A 264 -18.94 6.63 -24.60
CA GLU A 264 -17.58 6.63 -25.16
C GLU A 264 -16.60 5.99 -24.17
N LEU A 265 -15.69 5.16 -24.68
CA LEU A 265 -14.62 4.58 -23.88
C LEU A 265 -13.67 5.69 -23.43
N MET A 266 -13.58 5.89 -22.12
CA MET A 266 -12.73 6.89 -21.50
C MET A 266 -11.34 6.33 -21.19
N ILE A 267 -11.30 5.11 -20.62
CA ILE A 267 -10.05 4.44 -20.23
C ILE A 267 -10.25 2.93 -20.16
N GLU A 268 -9.19 2.19 -20.43
CA GLU A 268 -9.13 0.73 -20.27
C GLU A 268 -7.76 0.28 -19.73
N TYR A 269 -7.77 -0.70 -18.83
CA TYR A 269 -6.59 -1.39 -18.32
C TYR A 269 -6.89 -2.88 -18.24
N PHE A 270 -6.14 -3.67 -19.02
CA PHE A 270 -6.34 -5.10 -19.16
C PHE A 270 -5.92 -5.87 -17.91
N ASP A 271 -4.75 -5.54 -17.36
CA ASP A 271 -4.19 -6.25 -16.22
C ASP A 271 -5.10 -6.16 -14.99
N GLU A 272 -5.31 -7.30 -14.34
CA GLU A 272 -6.11 -7.39 -13.13
C GLU A 272 -5.25 -7.07 -11.91
N ASN A 273 -5.27 -5.80 -11.48
CA ASN A 273 -4.40 -5.31 -10.41
C ASN A 273 -5.20 -4.88 -9.17
N ASN A 274 -4.62 -5.03 -7.98
CA ASN A 274 -5.12 -4.39 -6.76
C ASN A 274 -4.46 -3.03 -6.53
N ASN A 275 -5.16 -1.95 -6.85
CA ASN A 275 -4.61 -0.60 -6.72
C ASN A 275 -5.39 0.30 -5.75
N ASP A 276 -4.82 1.47 -5.45
CA ASP A 276 -5.42 2.45 -4.55
C ASP A 276 -6.46 3.34 -5.25
N LEU A 277 -7.17 4.14 -4.45
CA LEU A 277 -7.97 5.25 -4.99
C LEU A 277 -7.10 6.21 -5.80
N ASP A 278 -7.70 6.89 -6.78
CA ASP A 278 -7.03 7.83 -7.68
C ASP A 278 -5.84 7.23 -8.47
N THR A 279 -5.75 5.91 -8.61
CA THR A 279 -4.71 5.29 -9.45
C THR A 279 -4.83 5.71 -10.91
N TYR A 280 -6.07 5.78 -11.41
CA TYR A 280 -6.36 6.18 -12.78
C TYR A 280 -7.11 7.51 -12.79
N ILE A 281 -6.47 8.55 -13.35
CA ILE A 281 -7.05 9.89 -13.43
C ILE A 281 -7.22 10.26 -14.90
N VAL A 282 -8.43 10.64 -15.30
CA VAL A 282 -8.72 11.10 -16.66
C VAL A 282 -9.33 12.49 -16.61
N GLU A 283 -8.66 13.45 -17.22
CA GLU A 283 -9.22 14.78 -17.47
C GLU A 283 -10.17 14.73 -18.67
N THR A 284 -11.37 15.26 -18.47
CA THR A 284 -12.45 15.27 -19.46
C THR A 284 -13.47 16.38 -19.17
N GLU A 285 -14.60 16.37 -19.89
CA GLU A 285 -15.68 17.34 -19.75
C GLU A 285 -17.02 16.62 -19.50
N LEU A 286 -17.75 17.06 -18.48
CA LEU A 286 -19.18 16.75 -18.33
C LEU A 286 -19.97 17.77 -19.14
N LYS A 287 -20.87 17.29 -19.99
CA LYS A 287 -21.79 18.16 -20.73
C LYS A 287 -22.91 18.65 -19.82
N LYS A 288 -23.39 19.86 -20.05
CA LYS A 288 -24.56 20.41 -19.36
C LYS A 288 -25.74 19.44 -19.45
N GLY A 289 -26.38 19.18 -18.30
CA GLY A 289 -27.42 18.18 -18.15
C GLY A 289 -26.86 16.87 -17.61
N TRP A 290 -27.55 15.76 -17.88
CA TRP A 290 -27.13 14.45 -17.40
C TRP A 290 -26.05 13.83 -18.29
N ASN A 291 -25.10 13.17 -17.66
CA ASN A 291 -24.05 12.37 -18.27
C ASN A 291 -24.13 10.96 -17.69
N ARG A 292 -23.89 9.93 -18.51
CA ARG A 292 -23.87 8.53 -18.04
C ARG A 292 -22.44 8.12 -17.76
N LEU A 293 -22.16 7.59 -16.57
CA LEU A 293 -20.89 6.94 -16.25
C LEU A 293 -21.13 5.44 -16.03
N LEU A 294 -20.38 4.62 -16.77
CA LEU A 294 -20.42 3.17 -16.69
C LEU A 294 -19.01 2.65 -16.40
N ILE A 295 -18.88 1.85 -15.35
CA ILE A 295 -17.66 1.16 -14.96
C ILE A 295 -17.85 -0.33 -15.27
N LYS A 296 -16.85 -0.94 -15.89
CA LYS A 296 -16.72 -2.37 -16.12
C LYS A 296 -15.49 -2.85 -15.36
N VAL A 297 -15.67 -3.86 -14.51
CA VAL A 297 -14.58 -4.51 -13.80
C VAL A 297 -14.65 -6.00 -14.06
N GLY A 298 -13.53 -6.61 -14.43
CA GLY A 298 -13.40 -8.06 -14.57
C GLY A 298 -12.33 -8.60 -13.64
N PHE A 299 -12.57 -9.76 -13.04
CA PHE A 299 -11.54 -10.51 -12.33
C PHE A 299 -11.62 -11.99 -12.66
N SER A 300 -10.49 -12.68 -12.70
CA SER A 300 -10.30 -14.11 -12.99
C SER A 300 -8.89 -14.63 -12.66
N GLU A 301 -7.91 -13.72 -12.54
CA GLU A 301 -6.52 -14.01 -12.22
C GLU A 301 -6.17 -13.56 -10.79
N ILE A 302 -6.98 -12.69 -10.19
CA ILE A 302 -6.88 -12.26 -8.78
C ILE A 302 -8.11 -12.65 -7.95
N ASP A 303 -8.10 -12.35 -6.66
CA ASP A 303 -9.15 -12.74 -5.70
C ASP A 303 -10.16 -11.63 -5.37
N ARG A 304 -10.04 -10.44 -5.98
CA ARG A 304 -10.82 -9.24 -5.63
C ARG A 304 -11.39 -8.53 -6.85
N ALA A 305 -12.62 -8.05 -6.71
CA ALA A 305 -13.24 -7.16 -7.69
C ALA A 305 -13.98 -6.02 -7.01
N ASN A 306 -13.45 -4.81 -7.15
CA ASN A 306 -14.06 -3.62 -6.59
C ASN A 306 -13.64 -2.37 -7.38
N PHE A 307 -14.33 -1.27 -7.12
CA PHE A 307 -13.95 0.03 -7.63
C PHE A 307 -14.38 1.17 -6.70
N MET A 308 -13.72 2.31 -6.86
CA MET A 308 -14.11 3.59 -6.29
C MET A 308 -14.01 4.66 -7.38
N VAL A 309 -14.96 5.60 -7.42
CA VAL A 309 -14.91 6.75 -8.34
C VAL A 309 -15.08 8.05 -7.59
N ARG A 310 -14.25 9.03 -7.93
CA ARG A 310 -14.38 10.44 -7.53
C ARG A 310 -14.47 11.33 -8.78
N ILE A 311 -15.19 12.44 -8.65
CA ILE A 311 -15.23 13.51 -9.67
C ILE A 311 -14.70 14.76 -9.02
N THR A 312 -13.59 15.27 -9.55
CA THR A 312 -12.87 16.39 -8.95
C THR A 312 -12.50 17.43 -9.99
N ASP A 313 -12.04 18.59 -9.53
CA ASP A 313 -11.22 19.47 -10.36
C ASP A 313 -9.78 18.95 -10.46
N ALA A 314 -8.87 19.77 -11.03
CA ALA A 314 -7.46 19.43 -11.17
C ALA A 314 -6.69 19.39 -9.84
N GLN A 315 -7.21 20.03 -8.79
CA GLN A 315 -6.64 20.04 -7.44
C GLN A 315 -7.14 18.87 -6.59
N GLY A 316 -8.01 18.02 -7.15
CA GLY A 316 -8.61 16.89 -6.44
C GLY A 316 -9.71 17.32 -5.47
N ASP A 317 -10.25 18.53 -5.63
CA ASP A 317 -11.35 19.07 -4.82
C ASP A 317 -12.70 18.74 -5.47
N PRO A 318 -13.79 18.63 -4.67
CA PRO A 318 -15.14 18.39 -5.20
C PRO A 318 -15.58 19.45 -6.20
N VAL A 319 -16.25 19.03 -7.28
CA VAL A 319 -16.84 19.95 -8.25
C VAL A 319 -18.25 20.35 -7.82
N ASP A 320 -18.50 21.65 -7.69
CA ASP A 320 -19.78 22.18 -7.23
C ASP A 320 -20.94 21.91 -8.18
N GLY A 321 -22.12 21.68 -7.59
CA GLY A 321 -23.40 21.59 -8.32
C GLY A 321 -23.68 20.27 -9.02
N LEU A 322 -22.80 19.27 -8.89
CA LEU A 322 -23.06 17.93 -9.39
C LEU A 322 -24.19 17.24 -8.62
N GLN A 323 -25.02 16.46 -9.31
CA GLN A 323 -26.02 15.58 -8.69
C GLN A 323 -25.89 14.17 -9.26
N ILE A 324 -26.07 13.15 -8.42
CA ILE A 324 -26.00 11.75 -8.84
C ILE A 324 -27.40 11.14 -8.86
N SER A 325 -27.68 10.30 -9.86
CA SER A 325 -28.91 9.53 -9.96
C SER A 325 -28.64 8.12 -10.47
N THR A 326 -29.39 7.16 -9.97
CA THR A 326 -29.43 5.79 -10.50
C THR A 326 -30.64 5.55 -11.41
N ALA A 327 -31.59 6.49 -11.48
CA ALA A 327 -32.72 6.41 -12.38
C ALA A 327 -32.29 6.67 -13.83
N PRO A 328 -32.96 6.09 -14.85
CA PRO A 328 -32.67 6.41 -16.24
C PRO A 328 -32.79 7.91 -16.51
N GLN A 329 -31.75 8.50 -17.12
CA GLN A 329 -31.73 9.90 -17.53
C GLN A 329 -31.51 10.02 -19.04
N SER A 330 -31.88 11.17 -19.61
CA SER A 330 -31.51 11.54 -20.98
C SER A 330 -30.15 12.23 -20.97
N TYR A 331 -29.20 11.72 -21.76
CA TYR A 331 -27.82 12.19 -21.83
C TYR A 331 -27.34 12.21 -23.29
N PRO A 332 -26.31 13.00 -23.64
CA PRO A 332 -25.75 12.95 -24.98
C PRO A 332 -24.99 11.64 -25.19
N VAL A 333 -25.28 10.92 -26.27
CA VAL A 333 -24.58 9.67 -26.63
C VAL A 333 -23.43 10.02 -27.57
N LYS A 334 -22.21 9.66 -27.17
CA LYS A 334 -20.98 9.94 -27.90
C LYS A 334 -20.84 11.39 -28.38
N PRO A 335 -20.88 12.38 -27.47
CA PRO A 335 -20.74 13.79 -27.80
C PRO A 335 -19.38 14.18 -28.42
N GLY A 336 -18.40 13.28 -28.44
CA GLY A 336 -17.03 13.55 -28.88
C GLY A 336 -16.18 14.13 -27.75
N ASN A 337 -16.29 13.56 -26.56
CA ASN A 337 -15.52 14.01 -25.39
C ASN A 337 -14.01 13.83 -25.61
N SER A 338 -13.23 14.80 -25.11
CA SER A 338 -11.77 14.63 -25.01
C SER A 338 -11.44 13.90 -23.71
N PHE A 339 -10.56 12.92 -23.79
CA PHE A 339 -10.05 12.16 -22.65
C PHE A 339 -8.54 12.26 -22.61
N ARG A 340 -8.00 12.79 -21.51
CA ARG A 340 -6.54 12.86 -21.28
C ARG A 340 -6.20 12.15 -19.98
N ALA A 341 -5.57 10.99 -20.08
CA ALA A 341 -5.01 10.32 -18.91
C ALA A 341 -3.93 11.19 -18.26
N ILE A 342 -3.98 11.33 -16.94
CA ILE A 342 -2.99 12.03 -16.12
C ILE A 342 -2.08 10.96 -15.51
N PRO A 343 -0.77 10.96 -15.84
CA PRO A 343 0.18 10.02 -15.24
C PRO A 343 0.24 10.19 -13.71
N ASN A 344 0.49 9.09 -13.00
CA ASN A 344 0.74 9.15 -11.57
C ASN A 344 1.92 10.10 -11.29
N PHE A 345 1.72 11.04 -10.37
CA PHE A 345 2.66 12.13 -10.13
C PHE A 345 4.01 11.64 -9.58
N ALA A 346 4.00 10.59 -8.73
CA ALA A 346 5.19 10.04 -8.11
C ALA A 346 5.98 9.16 -9.10
N GLU A 347 5.28 8.32 -9.89
CA GLU A 347 5.89 7.57 -10.98
C GLU A 347 6.61 8.53 -11.95
N ARG A 348 5.91 9.58 -12.39
CA ARG A 348 6.48 10.60 -13.29
C ARG A 348 7.68 11.31 -12.67
N PHE A 349 7.60 11.65 -11.38
CA PHE A 349 8.69 12.34 -10.68
C PHE A 349 9.97 11.49 -10.70
N PHE A 350 9.90 10.22 -10.28
CA PHE A 350 11.09 9.37 -10.22
C PHE A 350 11.59 8.92 -11.60
N GLN A 351 10.71 8.77 -12.59
CA GLN A 351 11.13 8.62 -13.99
C GLN A 351 12.00 9.81 -14.44
N GLN A 352 11.56 11.04 -14.18
CA GLN A 352 12.34 12.24 -14.51
C GLN A 352 13.67 12.32 -13.74
N GLN A 353 13.69 11.91 -12.47
CA GLN A 353 14.93 11.85 -11.68
C GLN A 353 15.92 10.84 -12.29
N ILE A 354 15.45 9.67 -12.73
CA ILE A 354 16.29 8.65 -13.40
C ILE A 354 16.80 9.16 -14.76
N GLU A 355 15.95 9.81 -15.55
CA GLU A 355 16.36 10.40 -16.84
C GLU A 355 17.44 11.47 -16.66
N ALA A 356 17.32 12.30 -15.62
CA ALA A 356 18.28 13.35 -15.32
C ALA A 356 19.61 12.81 -14.78
N GLN A 357 19.55 11.81 -13.87
CA GLN A 357 20.70 11.26 -13.17
C GLN A 357 20.60 9.72 -13.09
N PRO A 358 20.95 8.99 -14.17
CA PRO A 358 20.73 7.55 -14.25
C PRO A 358 21.62 6.71 -13.31
N ASP A 359 22.66 7.29 -12.71
CA ASP A 359 23.50 6.65 -11.71
C ASP A 359 22.99 6.82 -10.27
N HIS A 360 21.87 7.53 -10.09
CA HIS A 360 21.20 7.70 -8.80
C HIS A 360 20.29 6.51 -8.47
N LEU A 361 20.92 5.45 -7.95
CA LEU A 361 20.31 4.15 -7.68
C LEU A 361 19.07 4.19 -6.78
N GLU A 362 19.00 5.13 -5.84
CA GLU A 362 17.85 5.25 -4.94
C GLU A 362 16.53 5.55 -5.69
N ASN A 363 16.58 6.25 -6.83
CA ASN A 363 15.38 6.58 -7.60
C ASN A 363 14.75 5.34 -8.24
N TYR A 364 15.54 4.30 -8.53
CA TYR A 364 15.02 3.04 -9.05
C TYR A 364 14.24 2.28 -7.97
N ALA A 365 14.73 2.26 -6.73
CA ALA A 365 13.98 1.66 -5.61
C ALA A 365 12.67 2.44 -5.36
N LEU A 366 12.74 3.78 -5.35
CA LEU A 366 11.57 4.62 -5.13
C LEU A 366 10.52 4.46 -6.24
N LEU A 367 10.93 4.41 -7.51
CA LEU A 367 10.03 4.17 -8.63
C LEU A 367 9.43 2.76 -8.59
N ALA A 368 10.22 1.75 -8.24
CA ALA A 368 9.71 0.39 -8.06
C ALA A 368 8.65 0.34 -6.95
N ASP A 369 8.89 0.97 -5.80
CA ASP A 369 7.91 1.03 -4.71
C ASP A 369 6.62 1.78 -5.15
N CYS A 370 6.71 2.80 -6.01
CA CYS A 370 5.53 3.44 -6.62
C CYS A 370 4.72 2.47 -7.50
N TYR A 371 5.40 1.66 -8.31
CA TYR A 371 4.73 0.66 -9.16
C TYR A 371 4.08 -0.45 -8.33
N LEU A 372 4.82 -1.02 -7.38
CA LEU A 372 4.35 -2.11 -6.53
C LEU A 372 3.19 -1.69 -5.63
N ARG A 373 3.07 -0.40 -5.27
CA ARG A 373 1.88 0.13 -4.58
C ARG A 373 0.58 -0.18 -5.33
N ASN A 374 0.58 -0.02 -6.65
CA ASN A 374 -0.59 -0.19 -7.51
C ASN A 374 -0.60 -1.54 -8.24
N ASP A 375 0.13 -2.52 -7.70
CA ASP A 375 0.28 -3.88 -8.24
C ASP A 375 0.85 -3.95 -9.66
N LYS A 376 1.56 -2.90 -10.10
CA LYS A 376 2.29 -2.88 -11.37
C LYS A 376 3.59 -3.69 -11.25
N ALA A 377 3.42 -5.01 -11.02
CA ALA A 377 4.49 -5.93 -10.67
C ALA A 377 5.55 -6.03 -11.78
N ILE A 378 5.11 -6.02 -13.04
CA ILE A 378 6.00 -6.09 -14.22
C ILE A 378 6.85 -4.83 -14.31
N GLU A 379 6.24 -3.64 -14.18
CA GLU A 379 6.96 -2.37 -14.23
C GLU A 379 7.95 -2.23 -13.07
N GLY A 380 7.54 -2.63 -11.86
CA GLY A 380 8.43 -2.70 -10.69
C GLY A 380 9.62 -3.62 -10.93
N GLU A 381 9.39 -4.82 -11.49
CA GLU A 381 10.45 -5.76 -11.85
C GLU A 381 11.43 -5.16 -12.89
N LEU A 382 10.92 -4.54 -13.96
CA LEU A 382 11.75 -3.98 -15.02
C LEU A 382 12.68 -2.88 -14.50
N VAL A 383 12.16 -1.97 -13.67
CA VAL A 383 12.95 -0.90 -13.05
C VAL A 383 14.03 -1.47 -12.14
N LEU A 384 13.72 -2.48 -11.32
CA LEU A 384 14.71 -3.11 -10.44
C LEU A 384 15.78 -3.86 -11.23
N ARG A 385 15.41 -4.51 -12.35
CA ARG A 385 16.37 -5.14 -13.27
C ARG A 385 17.29 -4.12 -13.93
N ASP A 386 16.79 -2.92 -14.26
CA ASP A 386 17.63 -1.83 -14.76
C ASP A 386 18.62 -1.34 -13.71
N ALA A 387 18.19 -1.19 -12.45
CA ALA A 387 19.08 -0.87 -11.33
C ALA A 387 20.17 -1.94 -11.13
N LEU A 388 19.83 -3.22 -11.30
CA LEU A 388 20.78 -4.33 -11.21
C LEU A 388 21.78 -4.39 -12.38
N LYS A 389 21.53 -3.73 -13.52
CA LYS A 389 22.56 -3.57 -14.56
C LYS A 389 23.70 -2.66 -14.07
N LEU A 390 23.36 -1.67 -13.24
CA LEU A 390 24.30 -0.72 -12.65
C LEU A 390 24.96 -1.26 -11.38
N SER A 391 24.20 -1.99 -10.56
CA SER A 391 24.70 -2.59 -9.32
C SER A 391 24.21 -4.05 -9.12
N PRO A 392 24.82 -5.03 -9.82
CA PRO A 392 24.33 -6.43 -9.87
C PRO A 392 24.21 -7.14 -8.51
N ASN A 393 24.96 -6.70 -7.51
CA ASN A 393 25.06 -7.35 -6.20
C ASN A 393 24.42 -6.53 -5.08
N CYS A 394 23.62 -5.50 -5.39
CA CYS A 394 22.91 -4.75 -4.35
C CYS A 394 21.78 -5.61 -3.76
N ALA A 395 21.91 -5.98 -2.49
CA ALA A 395 20.91 -6.79 -1.79
C ALA A 395 19.53 -6.12 -1.74
N LEU A 396 19.46 -4.79 -1.63
CA LEU A 396 18.19 -4.05 -1.64
C LEU A 396 17.34 -4.35 -2.88
N PHE A 397 17.95 -4.34 -4.07
CA PHE A 397 17.20 -4.57 -5.31
C PHE A 397 16.74 -6.01 -5.46
N HIS A 398 17.55 -6.99 -5.02
CA HIS A 398 17.10 -8.39 -4.98
C HIS A 398 15.98 -8.59 -3.96
N TYR A 399 16.04 -7.91 -2.81
CA TYR A 399 14.97 -7.95 -1.82
C TYR A 399 13.66 -7.34 -2.35
N ARG A 400 13.73 -6.19 -3.02
CA ARG A 400 12.56 -5.58 -3.67
C ARG A 400 12.03 -6.40 -4.85
N LEU A 401 12.90 -7.14 -5.56
CA LEU A 401 12.45 -8.07 -6.61
C LEU A 401 11.60 -9.20 -6.05
N ILE A 402 11.82 -9.64 -4.81
CA ILE A 402 10.96 -10.65 -4.19
C ILE A 402 9.54 -10.14 -4.04
N GLU A 403 9.33 -8.87 -3.65
CA GLU A 403 7.98 -8.29 -3.61
C GLU A 403 7.36 -8.22 -5.01
N ALA A 404 8.12 -7.79 -6.02
CA ALA A 404 7.66 -7.77 -7.40
C ALA A 404 7.27 -9.17 -7.91
N TYR A 405 8.09 -10.18 -7.62
CA TYR A 405 7.81 -11.57 -7.99
C TYR A 405 6.63 -12.14 -7.20
N SER A 406 6.47 -11.81 -5.93
CA SER A 406 5.29 -12.21 -5.13
C SER A 406 4.00 -11.67 -5.73
N ARG A 407 3.97 -10.39 -6.11
CA ARG A 407 2.80 -9.77 -6.74
C ARG A 407 2.52 -10.31 -8.13
N GLY A 408 3.56 -10.65 -8.89
CA GLY A 408 3.43 -11.30 -10.19
C GLY A 408 3.30 -12.82 -10.14
N GLU A 409 3.13 -13.43 -8.95
CA GLU A 409 3.01 -14.87 -8.72
C GLU A 409 4.17 -15.73 -9.30
N LYS A 410 5.37 -15.17 -9.36
CA LYS A 410 6.59 -15.79 -9.91
C LYS A 410 7.37 -16.57 -8.85
N TYR A 411 6.80 -17.68 -8.38
CA TYR A 411 7.31 -18.43 -7.22
C TYR A 411 8.72 -19.03 -7.40
N ASP A 412 9.08 -19.45 -8.62
CA ASP A 412 10.42 -20.01 -8.92
C ASP A 412 11.50 -18.93 -8.82
N GLU A 413 11.19 -17.72 -9.29
CA GLU A 413 12.04 -16.54 -9.19
C GLU A 413 12.20 -16.08 -7.74
N ILE A 414 11.16 -16.18 -6.91
CA ILE A 414 11.24 -15.89 -5.47
C ILE A 414 12.27 -16.80 -4.80
N ALA A 415 12.16 -18.12 -4.98
CA ALA A 415 13.07 -19.09 -4.38
C ALA A 415 14.53 -18.85 -4.82
N THR A 416 14.75 -18.63 -6.12
CA THR A 416 16.09 -18.32 -6.66
C THR A 416 16.66 -17.01 -6.08
N THR A 417 15.79 -16.02 -5.86
CA THR A 417 16.21 -14.70 -5.36
C THR A 417 16.53 -14.73 -3.87
N TRP A 418 15.82 -15.53 -3.07
CA TRP A 418 16.19 -15.77 -1.68
C TRP A 418 17.57 -16.43 -1.53
N GLU A 419 17.88 -17.43 -2.35
CA GLU A 419 19.22 -18.04 -2.36
C GLU A 419 20.30 -17.05 -2.79
N ARG A 420 19.99 -16.16 -3.74
CA ARG A 420 20.90 -15.08 -4.10
C ARG A 420 21.12 -14.10 -2.95
N LEU A 421 20.06 -13.69 -2.26
CA LEU A 421 20.17 -12.83 -1.09
C LEU A 421 20.97 -13.48 0.03
N HIS A 422 20.80 -14.77 0.28
CA HIS A 422 21.63 -15.47 1.26
C HIS A 422 23.12 -15.40 0.95
N ASN A 423 23.50 -15.55 -0.32
CA ASN A 423 24.88 -15.42 -0.77
C ASN A 423 25.39 -13.98 -0.73
N LEU A 424 24.50 -13.01 -0.99
CA LEU A 424 24.84 -11.60 -1.00
C LEU A 424 24.92 -11.01 0.40
N ASP A 425 24.01 -11.35 1.29
CA ASP A 425 23.92 -10.83 2.65
C ASP A 425 23.09 -11.77 3.56
N PRO A 426 23.75 -12.70 4.27
CA PRO A 426 23.08 -13.66 5.14
C PRO A 426 22.62 -13.04 6.47
N GLN A 427 22.91 -11.76 6.74
CA GLN A 427 22.59 -11.11 8.02
C GLN A 427 21.32 -10.26 7.95
N ILE A 428 20.67 -10.16 6.78
CA ILE A 428 19.33 -9.57 6.66
C ILE A 428 18.34 -10.45 7.47
N PRO A 429 17.59 -9.88 8.44
CA PRO A 429 16.65 -10.65 9.26
C PRO A 429 15.65 -11.48 8.45
N GLU A 430 15.12 -10.94 7.35
CA GLU A 430 14.18 -11.65 6.49
C GLU A 430 14.81 -12.86 5.79
N VAL A 431 16.10 -12.79 5.45
CA VAL A 431 16.86 -13.93 4.89
C VAL A 431 17.01 -15.02 5.95
N LEU A 432 17.32 -14.66 7.20
CA LEU A 432 17.40 -15.60 8.31
C LEU A 432 16.05 -16.26 8.60
N THR A 433 14.97 -15.46 8.59
CA THR A 433 13.60 -15.94 8.78
C THR A 433 13.19 -16.90 7.66
N TYR A 434 13.45 -16.55 6.40
CA TYR A 434 13.18 -17.45 5.27
C TYR A 434 13.92 -18.79 5.44
N ARG A 435 15.22 -18.74 5.74
CA ARG A 435 16.04 -19.94 5.96
C ARG A 435 15.56 -20.77 7.14
N PHE A 436 15.19 -20.12 8.25
CA PHE A 436 14.62 -20.77 9.42
C PHE A 436 13.39 -21.62 9.03
N TYR A 437 12.41 -21.03 8.35
CA TYR A 437 11.21 -21.76 7.95
C TYR A 437 11.51 -22.89 6.95
N ARG A 438 12.43 -22.67 6.00
CA ARG A 438 12.88 -23.74 5.08
C ARG A 438 13.56 -24.89 5.81
N PHE A 439 14.37 -24.61 6.83
CA PHE A 439 14.99 -25.64 7.65
C PHE A 439 13.96 -26.41 8.48
N VAL A 440 12.97 -25.72 9.06
CA VAL A 440 11.86 -26.37 9.76
C VAL A 440 11.07 -27.29 8.83
N GLU A 441 10.70 -26.82 7.64
CA GLU A 441 9.97 -27.60 6.63
C GLU A 441 10.75 -28.86 6.19
N ASN A 442 12.07 -28.76 6.10
CA ASN A 442 12.95 -29.87 5.74
C ASN A 442 13.38 -30.73 6.95
N GLU A 443 12.81 -30.51 8.14
CA GLU A 443 13.14 -31.18 9.40
C GLU A 443 14.61 -31.00 9.87
N GLN A 444 15.30 -29.99 9.34
CA GLN A 444 16.69 -29.61 9.66
C GLN A 444 16.74 -28.75 10.94
N MET A 445 16.46 -29.39 12.07
CA MET A 445 16.18 -28.67 13.31
C MET A 445 17.40 -27.99 13.96
N GLU A 446 18.61 -28.48 13.72
CA GLU A 446 19.84 -27.85 14.25
C GLU A 446 20.15 -26.55 13.52
N GLU A 447 20.01 -26.55 12.19
CA GLU A 447 20.18 -25.38 11.35
C GLU A 447 19.06 -24.35 11.57
N ALA A 448 17.82 -24.82 11.79
CA ALA A 448 16.72 -23.95 12.20
C ALA A 448 17.02 -23.26 13.54
N GLU A 449 17.52 -23.99 14.55
CA GLU A 449 17.89 -23.41 15.84
C GLU A 449 19.02 -22.37 15.70
N ALA A 450 20.03 -22.66 14.88
CA ALA A 450 21.11 -21.72 14.60
C ALA A 450 20.61 -20.42 13.93
N ALA A 451 19.70 -20.54 12.96
CA ALA A 451 19.07 -19.39 12.31
C ALA A 451 18.21 -18.57 13.28
N LEU A 452 17.42 -19.23 14.13
CA LEU A 452 16.60 -18.60 15.16
C LEU A 452 17.46 -17.84 16.19
N ASN A 453 18.54 -18.45 16.66
CA ASN A 453 19.47 -17.81 17.59
C ASN A 453 20.12 -16.59 16.96
N ARG A 454 20.56 -16.68 15.70
CA ARG A 454 21.15 -15.54 14.98
C ARG A 454 20.14 -14.41 14.77
N LEU A 455 18.88 -14.75 14.46
CA LEU A 455 17.80 -13.77 14.39
C LEU A 455 17.62 -13.07 15.74
N GLY A 456 17.61 -13.80 16.85
CA GLY A 456 17.49 -13.24 18.20
C GLY A 456 18.67 -12.36 18.63
N GLU A 457 19.88 -12.63 18.13
CA GLU A 457 21.05 -11.76 18.35
C GLU A 457 20.93 -10.43 17.63
N LEU A 458 20.41 -10.44 16.39
CA LEU A 458 20.23 -9.23 15.59
C LEU A 458 18.99 -8.45 15.99
N ARG A 459 17.95 -9.16 16.43
CA ARG A 459 16.59 -8.68 16.66
C ARG A 459 16.06 -9.25 17.98
N PRO A 460 16.65 -8.87 19.13
CA PRO A 460 16.24 -9.41 20.42
C PRO A 460 14.79 -9.02 20.71
N GLU A 461 13.98 -10.01 21.10
CA GLU A 461 12.57 -9.83 21.46
C GLU A 461 11.74 -9.15 20.36
N SER A 462 12.08 -9.33 19.07
CA SER A 462 11.26 -8.83 17.97
C SER A 462 10.06 -9.72 17.69
N ARG A 463 9.03 -9.20 17.01
CA ARG A 463 7.85 -9.99 16.62
C ARG A 463 8.23 -11.21 15.79
N GLU A 464 9.11 -11.00 14.82
CA GLU A 464 9.59 -12.04 13.92
C GLU A 464 10.31 -13.14 14.70
N TRP A 465 11.15 -12.75 15.68
CA TRP A 465 11.83 -13.70 16.54
C TRP A 465 10.85 -14.48 17.43
N PHE A 466 9.88 -13.80 18.07
CA PHE A 466 8.86 -14.48 18.88
C PHE A 466 8.04 -15.46 18.05
N ALA A 467 7.60 -15.06 16.84
CA ALA A 467 6.84 -15.92 15.94
C ALA A 467 7.65 -17.15 15.50
N ALA A 468 8.92 -16.95 15.14
CA ALA A 468 9.83 -18.04 14.78
C ALA A 468 10.12 -18.97 15.96
N ALA A 469 10.34 -18.42 17.17
CA ALA A 469 10.57 -19.20 18.39
C ALA A 469 9.35 -20.05 18.78
N LEU A 470 8.14 -19.47 18.74
CA LEU A 470 6.89 -20.21 18.98
C LEU A 470 6.71 -21.34 17.99
N ASN A 471 6.98 -21.09 16.69
CA ASN A 471 6.94 -22.13 15.67
C ASN A 471 7.96 -23.24 15.98
N PHE A 472 9.22 -22.89 16.24
CA PHE A 472 10.30 -23.86 16.52
C PHE A 472 9.97 -24.77 17.70
N TYR A 473 9.58 -24.19 18.84
CA TYR A 473 9.27 -24.96 20.04
C TYR A 473 7.98 -25.79 19.90
N SER A 474 7.03 -25.33 19.08
CA SER A 474 5.86 -26.12 18.68
C SER A 474 6.26 -27.38 17.91
N GLN A 475 7.16 -27.26 16.92
CA GLN A 475 7.68 -28.42 16.18
C GLN A 475 8.44 -29.39 17.07
N LYS A 476 9.20 -28.87 18.05
CA LYS A 476 9.89 -29.68 19.07
C LYS A 476 8.97 -30.23 20.16
N ARG A 477 7.69 -29.83 20.18
CA ARG A 477 6.69 -30.17 21.21
C ARG A 477 7.14 -29.80 22.63
N GLN A 478 7.92 -28.72 22.77
CA GLN A 478 8.41 -28.23 24.06
C GLN A 478 7.38 -27.27 24.68
N VAL A 479 6.35 -27.84 25.31
CA VAL A 479 5.20 -27.09 25.82
C VAL A 479 5.59 -26.01 26.82
N GLU A 480 6.52 -26.28 27.74
CA GLU A 480 6.96 -25.31 28.74
C GLU A 480 7.60 -24.09 28.09
N LYS A 481 8.39 -24.29 27.02
CA LYS A 481 9.01 -23.21 26.25
C LYS A 481 7.97 -22.40 25.48
N ILE A 482 6.98 -23.05 24.87
CA ILE A 482 5.88 -22.35 24.17
C ILE A 482 5.14 -21.43 25.14
N ILE A 483 4.82 -21.91 26.35
CA ILE A 483 4.16 -21.10 27.38
C ILE A 483 5.02 -19.92 27.82
N GLU A 484 6.30 -20.16 28.09
CA GLU A 484 7.26 -19.10 28.47
C GLU A 484 7.34 -18.01 27.39
N ILE A 485 7.58 -18.41 26.13
CA ILE A 485 7.76 -17.51 25.01
C ILE A 485 6.46 -16.79 24.64
N SER A 486 5.30 -17.47 24.67
CA SER A 486 4.00 -16.84 24.40
C SER A 486 3.71 -15.73 25.40
N ARG A 487 3.97 -15.99 26.68
CA ARG A 487 3.79 -14.99 27.72
C ARG A 487 4.71 -13.80 27.54
N GLN A 488 5.99 -14.03 27.25
CA GLN A 488 6.94 -12.94 26.96
C GLN A 488 6.52 -12.12 25.73
N ALA A 489 6.06 -12.80 24.67
CA ALA A 489 5.58 -12.16 23.46
C ALA A 489 4.35 -11.27 23.74
N TYR A 490 3.36 -11.78 24.48
CA TYR A 490 2.17 -11.02 24.85
C TYR A 490 2.48 -9.87 25.83
N GLU A 491 3.40 -10.06 26.79
CA GLU A 491 3.85 -8.99 27.68
C GLU A 491 4.57 -7.86 26.91
N LYS A 492 5.35 -8.21 25.87
CA LYS A 492 6.06 -7.25 25.02
C LYS A 492 5.15 -6.55 24.01
N TYR A 493 4.22 -7.31 23.42
CA TYR A 493 3.34 -6.91 22.33
C TYR A 493 1.87 -7.18 22.69
N PRO A 494 1.34 -6.50 23.71
CA PRO A 494 0.00 -6.80 24.23
C PRO A 494 -1.13 -6.46 23.26
N ASP A 495 -0.90 -5.63 22.25
CA ASP A 495 -1.93 -5.28 21.26
C ASP A 495 -1.79 -6.09 19.95
N SER A 496 -0.89 -7.09 19.91
CA SER A 496 -0.80 -8.08 18.83
C SER A 496 -1.89 -9.12 18.98
N TRP A 497 -2.76 -9.24 17.99
CA TRP A 497 -3.79 -10.28 17.98
C TRP A 497 -3.19 -11.69 18.02
N ASP A 498 -2.12 -11.94 17.25
CA ASP A 498 -1.52 -13.28 17.17
C ASP A 498 -0.98 -13.73 18.54
N PHE A 499 -0.31 -12.84 19.28
CA PHE A 499 0.22 -13.16 20.60
C PHE A 499 -0.87 -13.18 21.67
N ALA A 500 -1.85 -12.28 21.60
CA ALA A 500 -3.00 -12.29 22.50
C ALA A 500 -3.83 -13.57 22.35
N TYR A 501 -4.05 -14.02 21.10
CA TYR A 501 -4.77 -15.25 20.80
C TYR A 501 -4.02 -16.50 21.27
N MET A 502 -2.69 -16.52 21.10
CA MET A 502 -1.85 -17.61 21.61
C MET A 502 -1.93 -17.70 23.15
N GLU A 503 -1.78 -16.56 23.84
CA GLU A 503 -1.87 -16.50 25.31
C GLU A 503 -3.27 -16.92 25.80
N ALA A 504 -4.33 -16.47 25.13
CA ALA A 504 -5.70 -16.87 25.43
C ALA A 504 -5.91 -18.38 25.25
N THR A 505 -5.37 -18.96 24.16
CA THR A 505 -5.43 -20.41 23.89
C THR A 505 -4.70 -21.20 24.98
N ILE A 506 -3.51 -20.76 25.39
CA ILE A 506 -2.74 -21.39 26.47
C ILE A 506 -3.50 -21.29 27.80
N ALA A 507 -4.11 -20.15 28.10
CA ALA A 507 -4.93 -19.97 29.30
C ALA A 507 -6.11 -20.96 29.33
N ILE A 508 -6.81 -21.15 28.20
CA ILE A 508 -7.90 -22.13 28.09
C ILE A 508 -7.38 -23.55 28.36
N GLN A 509 -6.26 -23.93 27.75
CA GLN A 509 -5.72 -25.28 27.88
C GLN A 509 -5.23 -25.60 29.30
N THR A 510 -4.58 -24.63 29.96
CA THR A 510 -3.98 -24.79 31.28
C THR A 510 -5.00 -24.69 32.42
N THR A 511 -6.00 -23.81 32.30
CA THR A 511 -7.01 -23.58 33.35
C THR A 511 -8.31 -24.34 33.12
N ARG A 512 -8.56 -24.84 31.90
CA ARG A 512 -9.84 -25.45 31.47
C ARG A 512 -11.04 -24.50 31.65
N SER A 513 -10.81 -23.20 31.46
CA SER A 513 -11.82 -22.15 31.53
C SER A 513 -11.57 -21.10 30.44
N TYR A 514 -12.64 -20.48 29.93
CA TYR A 514 -12.55 -19.42 28.93
C TYR A 514 -12.46 -18.02 29.55
N GLN A 515 -12.57 -17.89 30.88
CA GLN A 515 -12.64 -16.59 31.55
C GLN A 515 -11.47 -15.66 31.18
N ARG A 516 -10.23 -16.17 31.26
CA ARG A 516 -9.04 -15.37 30.93
C ARG A 516 -8.96 -15.03 29.44
N ALA A 517 -9.36 -15.95 28.56
CA ALA A 517 -9.40 -15.70 27.13
C ALA A 517 -10.44 -14.62 26.78
N ILE A 518 -11.62 -14.68 27.38
CA ILE A 518 -12.67 -13.66 27.25
C ILE A 518 -12.14 -12.29 27.67
N GLU A 519 -11.47 -12.17 28.82
CA GLU A 519 -10.86 -10.92 29.27
C GLU A 519 -9.86 -10.36 28.25
N ILE A 520 -8.99 -11.21 27.69
CA ILE A 520 -8.01 -10.81 26.67
C ILE A 520 -8.73 -10.32 25.41
N TYR A 521 -9.71 -11.06 24.90
CA TYR A 521 -10.45 -10.69 23.69
C TYR A 521 -11.27 -9.40 23.87
N GLN A 522 -11.85 -9.19 25.05
CA GLN A 522 -12.52 -7.94 25.40
C GLN A 522 -11.55 -6.75 25.41
N ASP A 523 -10.37 -6.91 26.02
CA ASP A 523 -9.34 -5.86 26.04
C ASP A 523 -8.86 -5.51 24.62
N GLN A 524 -8.62 -6.52 23.77
CA GLN A 524 -8.28 -6.32 22.37
C GLN A 524 -9.35 -5.51 21.63
N LEU A 525 -10.62 -5.91 21.74
CA LEU A 525 -11.73 -5.20 21.09
C LEU A 525 -11.96 -3.78 21.62
N GLN A 526 -11.68 -3.55 22.90
CA GLN A 526 -11.79 -2.22 23.48
C GLN A 526 -10.75 -1.26 22.90
N LYS A 527 -9.55 -1.77 22.56
CA LYS A 527 -8.48 -0.99 21.94
C LYS A 527 -8.66 -0.86 20.43
N ASN A 528 -9.07 -1.94 19.78
CA ASN A 528 -9.14 -2.07 18.34
C ASN A 528 -10.28 -3.02 17.94
N TYR A 529 -11.38 -2.47 17.43
CA TYR A 529 -12.45 -3.22 16.79
C TYR A 529 -11.92 -4.04 15.62
N ASP A 530 -12.20 -5.33 15.67
CA ASP A 530 -11.92 -6.28 14.60
C ASP A 530 -13.03 -7.34 14.59
N ALA A 531 -13.57 -7.62 13.39
CA ALA A 531 -14.70 -8.53 13.24
C ALA A 531 -14.32 -9.99 13.56
N THR A 532 -13.07 -10.39 13.28
CA THR A 532 -12.55 -11.72 13.62
C THR A 532 -12.47 -11.85 15.13
N ILE A 533 -11.91 -10.86 15.84
CA ILE A 533 -11.82 -10.88 17.30
C ILE A 533 -13.22 -10.93 17.93
N LEU A 534 -14.19 -10.18 17.37
CA LEU A 534 -15.58 -10.22 17.83
C LEU A 534 -16.23 -11.60 17.66
N ALA A 535 -16.02 -12.24 16.52
CA ALA A 535 -16.48 -13.60 16.29
C ALA A 535 -15.84 -14.59 17.26
N THR A 536 -14.52 -14.48 17.49
CA THR A 536 -13.78 -15.31 18.45
C THR A 536 -14.26 -15.10 19.89
N LEU A 537 -14.55 -13.86 20.29
CA LEU A 537 -15.13 -13.56 21.60
C LEU A 537 -16.53 -14.17 21.76
N ALA A 538 -17.38 -14.06 20.73
CA ALA A 538 -18.72 -14.66 20.74
C ALA A 538 -18.65 -16.18 20.88
N GLU A 539 -17.72 -16.84 20.17
CA GLU A 539 -17.46 -18.27 20.32
C GLU A 539 -16.99 -18.62 21.72
N ALA A 540 -16.05 -17.84 22.29
CA ALA A 540 -15.56 -18.05 23.65
C ALA A 540 -16.69 -18.00 24.69
N TYR A 541 -17.62 -17.04 24.59
CA TYR A 541 -18.80 -16.98 25.46
C TYR A 541 -19.72 -18.20 25.33
N LEU A 542 -19.95 -18.66 24.09
CA LEU A 542 -20.76 -19.85 23.86
C LEU A 542 -20.09 -21.07 24.50
N GLN A 543 -18.79 -21.24 24.30
CA GLN A 543 -18.04 -22.36 24.88
C GLN A 543 -18.04 -22.32 26.42
N ASP A 544 -17.80 -21.15 27.02
CA ASP A 544 -17.82 -20.98 28.48
C ASP A 544 -19.18 -21.37 29.09
N SER A 545 -20.28 -21.14 28.37
CA SER A 545 -21.63 -21.50 28.83
C SER A 545 -21.90 -23.02 28.88
N PHE A 546 -21.04 -23.84 28.26
CA PHE A 546 -21.12 -25.30 28.28
C PHE A 546 -20.20 -25.96 29.32
N PHE A 547 -19.33 -25.19 29.99
CA PHE A 547 -18.59 -25.63 31.17
C PHE A 547 -19.45 -25.48 32.43
#